data_AF-A0AA38HFI0-F1
#
_entry.id   AF-A0AA38HFI0-F1
#
_cell.length_a   1.000
_cell.length_b   1.000
_cell.length_c   1.000
_cell.angle_alpha   90.00
_cell.angle_beta   90.00
_cell.angle_gamma   90.00
#
_symmetry.space_group_name_H-M   'P 1'
#
loop_
_entity.id
_entity.type
_entity.pdbx_description
1 polymer ?
#
loop_
_entity_poly.entity_id
_entity_poly.type
_entity_poly.pdbx_seq_one_letter_code
_entity_poly.pdbx_strand_id
1 'polypeptide(L)'
;MKLLLEKTKEEVNYMPKNLENAIKVTDGNMQKVMDALSEGKTVICALEKGPMVEQTLASGFSEYMNAHYELLEEGGDYGVCGCGKPANILVAA
;
A
#
# COMPACT_ATOMS: atom_id res chain seq x y z
N MET A 1 30.72 -29.30 15.17
CA MET A 1 29.76 -29.99 14.27
C MET A 1 28.35 -29.76 14.81
N LYS A 2 27.35 -29.58 13.93
CA LYS A 2 26.09 -28.79 14.04
C LYS A 2 26.34 -27.28 13.89
N LEU A 3 26.20 -26.61 12.74
CA LEU A 3 25.29 -26.68 11.57
C LEU A 3 23.81 -26.39 11.89
N LEU A 4 23.40 -25.20 11.43
CA LEU A 4 22.08 -24.71 10.99
C LEU A 4 20.94 -24.57 12.00
N LEU A 5 20.34 -23.38 12.02
CA LEU A 5 18.93 -23.03 11.71
C LEU A 5 18.70 -21.61 12.29
N GLU A 6 18.19 -20.55 11.65
CA GLU A 6 17.73 -20.19 10.32
C GLU A 6 17.92 -18.67 10.24
N LYS A 7 18.57 -18.18 9.17
CA LYS A 7 18.83 -16.75 9.01
C LYS A 7 17.55 -16.04 8.57
N THR A 8 17.28 -14.94 9.27
CA THR A 8 16.56 -13.74 8.84
C THR A 8 15.10 -13.93 8.47
N LYS A 9 14.23 -13.68 9.46
CA LYS A 9 12.95 -13.00 9.23
C LYS A 9 13.25 -11.84 8.28
N GLU A 10 12.62 -11.82 7.12
CA GLU A 10 12.58 -10.64 6.26
C GLU A 10 12.08 -9.49 7.12
N GLU A 11 12.99 -8.58 7.47
CA GLU A 11 12.65 -7.32 8.09
C GLU A 11 11.83 -6.57 7.06
N VAL A 12 10.50 -6.58 7.25
CA VAL A 12 9.62 -5.63 6.58
C VAL A 12 10.14 -4.25 6.97
N ASN A 13 10.88 -3.63 6.07
CA ASN A 13 11.50 -2.32 6.28
C ASN A 13 10.37 -1.32 6.55
N TYR A 14 10.14 -1.01 7.82
CA TYR A 14 9.30 0.12 8.20
C TYR A 14 10.04 1.40 7.77
N MET A 15 9.81 1.84 6.54
CA MET A 15 10.21 3.16 6.09
C MET A 15 9.12 4.14 6.49
N PRO A 16 9.38 5.13 7.36
CA PRO A 16 8.43 6.21 7.57
C PRO A 16 8.13 6.88 6.22
N LYS A 17 6.84 7.08 5.92
CA LYS A 17 6.38 7.57 4.62
C LYS A 17 7.01 8.92 4.30
N ASN A 18 7.72 8.98 3.17
CA ASN A 18 8.30 10.22 2.69
C ASN A 18 7.36 10.85 1.68
N LEU A 19 6.50 11.76 2.15
CA LEU A 19 5.54 12.43 1.26
C LEU A 19 6.23 13.30 0.18
N GLU A 20 7.50 13.66 0.33
CA GLU A 20 8.26 14.39 -0.71
C GLU A 20 8.60 13.51 -1.92
N ASN A 21 8.68 12.19 -1.75
CA ASN A 21 8.90 11.23 -2.83
C ASN A 21 7.61 10.52 -3.29
N ALA A 22 6.45 10.96 -2.75
CA ALA A 22 5.20 10.27 -2.99
C ALA A 22 4.71 10.44 -4.43
N ILE A 23 4.26 9.34 -5.03
CA ILE A 23 3.53 9.38 -6.29
C ILE A 23 2.05 9.16 -6.04
N LYS A 24 1.19 9.87 -6.78
CA LYS A 24 -0.26 9.67 -6.72
C LYS A 24 -0.73 8.77 -7.86
N VAL A 25 -1.49 7.73 -7.54
CA VAL A 25 -2.09 6.80 -8.50
C VAL A 25 -3.59 6.69 -8.23
N THR A 26 -4.40 7.23 -9.14
CA THR A 26 -5.86 7.34 -8.99
C THR A 26 -6.64 6.69 -10.13
N ASP A 27 -5.95 6.01 -11.05
CA ASP A 27 -6.49 5.42 -12.28
C ASP A 27 -6.64 3.89 -12.19
N GLY A 28 -6.45 3.31 -11.02
CA GLY A 28 -6.50 1.86 -10.80
C GLY A 28 -5.29 1.10 -11.34
N ASN A 29 -4.23 1.78 -11.80
CA ASN A 29 -3.04 1.13 -12.35
C ASN A 29 -2.18 0.50 -11.25
N MET A 30 -2.52 -0.74 -10.87
CA MET A 30 -1.82 -1.49 -9.84
C MET A 30 -0.38 -1.83 -10.21
N GLN A 31 -0.06 -2.00 -11.50
CA GLN A 31 1.32 -2.23 -11.92
C GLN A 31 2.21 -1.04 -11.53
N LYS A 32 1.75 0.18 -11.81
CA LYS A 32 2.46 1.41 -11.43
C LYS A 32 2.62 1.56 -9.92
N VAL A 33 1.64 1.12 -9.14
CA VAL A 33 1.73 1.10 -7.67
C VAL A 33 2.85 0.16 -7.23
N MET A 34 2.84 -1.10 -7.70
CA MET A 34 3.85 -2.10 -7.32
C MET A 34 5.26 -1.69 -7.77
N ASP A 35 5.40 -1.15 -8.98
CA ASP A 35 6.68 -0.68 -9.49
C ASP A 35 7.24 0.42 -8.58
N ALA A 36 6.43 1.41 -8.22
CA ALA A 36 6.86 2.51 -7.37
C ALA A 36 7.19 2.08 -5.93
N LEU A 37 6.42 1.16 -5.36
CA LEU A 37 6.73 0.57 -4.05
C LEU A 37 8.06 -0.20 -4.11
N SER A 38 8.32 -0.95 -5.19
CA SER A 38 9.58 -1.68 -5.38
C SER A 38 10.79 -0.75 -5.54
N GLU A 39 10.58 0.48 -6.03
CA GLU A 39 11.59 1.53 -6.09
C GLU A 39 11.80 2.25 -4.75
N GLY A 40 11.05 1.89 -3.69
CA GLY A 40 11.11 2.51 -2.38
C GLY A 40 10.42 3.87 -2.27
N LYS A 41 9.49 4.17 -3.19
CA LYS A 41 8.66 5.38 -3.13
C LYS A 41 7.44 5.16 -2.24
N THR A 42 6.98 6.23 -1.61
CA THR A 42 5.62 6.25 -1.04
C THR A 42 4.59 6.36 -2.17
N VAL A 43 3.47 5.65 -2.05
CA VAL A 43 2.39 5.72 -3.04
C VAL A 43 1.11 6.17 -2.38
N ILE A 44 0.55 7.28 -2.86
CA ILE A 44 -0.82 7.69 -2.54
C ILE A 44 -1.75 7.05 -3.57
N CYS A 45 -2.47 6.00 -3.17
CA CYS A 45 -3.38 5.29 -4.05
C CYS A 45 -4.84 5.55 -3.70
N ALA A 46 -5.67 5.68 -4.73
CA ALA A 46 -7.11 5.75 -4.61
C ALA A 46 -7.70 4.33 -4.55
N LEU A 47 -8.44 4.02 -3.50
CA LEU A 47 -9.03 2.70 -3.29
C LEU A 47 -10.53 2.81 -3.01
N GLU A 48 -11.23 1.72 -3.32
CA GLU A 48 -12.57 1.46 -2.81
C GLU A 48 -12.44 0.84 -1.42
N LYS A 49 -13.05 1.46 -0.41
CA LYS A 49 -13.10 0.95 0.97
C LYS A 49 -14.06 -0.22 1.09
N GLY A 50 -13.67 -1.34 0.49
CA GLY A 50 -14.32 -2.63 0.65
C GLY A 50 -13.73 -3.43 1.83
N PRO A 51 -14.26 -4.63 2.11
CA PRO A 51 -13.89 -5.42 3.29
C PRO A 51 -12.39 -5.73 3.41
N MET A 52 -11.70 -5.95 2.28
CA MET A 52 -10.26 -6.20 2.27
C MET A 52 -9.47 -4.96 2.69
N VAL A 53 -9.83 -3.80 2.15
CA VAL A 53 -9.16 -2.53 2.45
C VAL A 53 -9.41 -2.13 3.91
N GLU A 54 -10.61 -2.37 4.44
CA GLU A 54 -10.91 -2.16 5.87
C GLU A 54 -10.04 -3.04 6.78
N GLN A 55 -9.88 -4.32 6.45
CA GLN A 55 -9.01 -5.22 7.19
C GLN A 55 -7.54 -4.76 7.13
N THR A 56 -7.08 -4.33 5.97
CA THR A 56 -5.73 -3.80 5.77
C THR A 56 -5.49 -2.50 6.55
N LEU A 57 -6.48 -1.61 6.59
CA LEU A 57 -6.40 -0.39 7.41
C LEU A 57 -6.37 -0.71 8.90
N ALA A 58 -7.10 -1.74 9.34
CA ALA A 58 -7.08 -2.19 10.73
C ALA A 58 -5.77 -2.89 11.13
N SER A 59 -5.18 -3.68 10.23
CA SER A 59 -3.87 -4.33 10.45
C SER A 59 -2.69 -3.37 10.26
N GLY A 60 -2.89 -2.28 9.52
CA GLY A 60 -1.84 -1.34 9.11
C GLY A 60 -0.90 -1.88 8.03
N PHE A 61 -1.18 -3.06 7.47
CA PHE A 61 -0.31 -3.73 6.50
C PHE A 61 -1.09 -4.49 5.43
N SER A 62 -0.72 -4.27 4.17
CA SER A 62 -1.28 -4.92 2.99
C SER A 62 -0.37 -6.05 2.54
N GLU A 63 -0.84 -7.30 2.63
CA GLU A 63 -0.11 -8.45 2.08
C GLU A 63 -0.01 -8.40 0.56
N TYR A 64 -1.02 -7.83 -0.11
CA TYR A 64 -1.04 -7.73 -1.57
C TYR A 64 0.01 -6.74 -2.10
N MET A 65 0.12 -5.58 -1.46
CA MET A 65 1.13 -4.57 -1.81
C MET A 65 2.47 -4.77 -1.09
N ASN A 66 2.52 -5.70 -0.12
CA ASN A 66 3.65 -5.87 0.78
C ASN A 66 4.10 -4.54 1.43
N ALA A 67 3.13 -3.71 1.85
CA ALA A 67 3.36 -2.33 2.27
C ALA A 67 2.43 -1.88 3.40
N HIS A 68 2.86 -0.87 4.18
CA HIS A 68 2.09 -0.33 5.31
C HIS A 68 1.06 0.70 4.87
N TYR A 69 -0.21 0.47 5.21
CA TYR A 69 -1.30 1.38 4.84
C TYR A 69 -1.58 2.42 5.92
N GLU A 70 -1.97 3.60 5.47
CA GLU A 70 -2.55 4.63 6.33
C GLU A 70 -3.62 5.37 5.54
N LEU A 71 -4.78 5.54 6.17
CA LEU A 71 -5.87 6.33 5.60
C LEU A 71 -5.50 7.81 5.66
N LEU A 72 -5.50 8.48 4.51
CA LEU A 72 -5.30 9.93 4.42
C LEU A 72 -6.63 10.67 4.40
N GLU A 73 -7.54 10.23 3.52
CA GLU A 73 -8.83 10.88 3.28
C GLU A 73 -9.92 9.85 2.96
N GLU A 74 -11.16 10.15 3.32
CA GLU A 74 -12.34 9.29 3.08
C GLU A 74 -13.55 10.13 2.61
N GLY A 75 -14.41 9.52 1.79
CA GLY A 75 -15.71 10.09 1.40
C GLY A 75 -15.71 10.94 0.14
N GLY A 76 -14.61 10.97 -0.62
CA GLY A 76 -14.50 11.68 -1.90
C GLY A 76 -14.69 10.78 -3.12
N ASP A 77 -14.66 11.36 -4.31
CA ASP A 77 -14.44 10.64 -5.58
C ASP A 77 -12.98 10.83 -5.98
N TYR A 78 -12.17 9.80 -5.70
CA TYR A 78 -10.74 9.85 -5.90
C TYR A 78 -10.29 9.11 -7.16
N GLY A 79 -11.21 8.72 -8.04
CA GLY A 79 -10.93 8.01 -9.28
C GLY A 79 -11.30 6.53 -9.20
N VAL A 80 -10.39 5.66 -9.65
CA VAL A 80 -10.66 4.23 -9.86
C VAL A 80 -9.74 3.38 -8.98
N CYS A 81 -10.33 2.43 -8.27
CA CYS A 81 -9.63 1.41 -7.51
C CYS A 81 -9.03 0.35 -8.45
N GLY A 82 -7.98 -0.35 -8.04
CA GLY A 82 -7.41 -1.47 -8.81
C GLY A 82 -8.39 -2.60 -9.14
N CYS A 83 -9.52 -2.69 -8.44
CA CYS A 83 -10.62 -3.61 -8.74
C CYS A 83 -11.62 -3.08 -9.79
N GLY A 84 -11.40 -1.89 -10.34
CA GLY A 84 -12.26 -1.24 -11.34
C GLY A 84 -13.47 -0.47 -10.77
N LYS A 85 -13.68 -0.51 -9.46
CA LYS A 85 -14.74 0.26 -8.79
C LYS A 85 -14.32 1.72 -8.54
N PRO A 86 -15.29 2.64 -8.36
CA PRO A 86 -15.00 4.00 -7.89
C PRO A 86 -14.25 3.98 -6.55
N ALA A 87 -13.19 4.77 -6.46
CA ALA A 87 -12.41 4.92 -5.26
C ALA A 87 -13.01 6.01 -4.36
N ASN A 88 -13.22 5.68 -3.09
CA ASN A 88 -13.81 6.57 -2.09
C ASN A 88 -12.87 6.90 -0.93
N ILE A 89 -11.64 6.39 -0.95
CA ILE A 89 -10.57 6.76 -0.02
C ILE A 89 -9.25 7.01 -0.72
N LEU A 90 -8.38 7.78 -0.07
CA LEU A 90 -6.96 7.86 -0.37
C LEU A 90 -6.18 7.20 0.75
N VAL A 91 -5.26 6.31 0.39
CA VAL A 91 -4.32 5.72 1.33
C VAL A 91 -2.90 6.01 0.89
N ALA A 92 -2.01 6.24 1.84
CA ALA A 92 -0.59 6.14 1.59
C ALA A 92 -0.16 4.70 1.85
N ALA A 93 0.62 4.12 0.94
CA ALA A 93 1.30 2.84 1.04
C ALA A 93 2.82 3.05 0.92
#